data_AF-A0A7R9ZWD5-F1
#
_entry.id   AF-A0A7R9ZWD5-F1
#
_cell.length_a   1.000
_cell.length_b   1.000
_cell.length_c   1.000
_cell.angle_alpha   90.00
_cell.angle_beta   90.00
_cell.angle_gamma   90.00
#
_symmetry.space_group_name_H-M   'P 1'
#
loop_
_entity.id
_entity.type
_entity.pdbx_description
1 polymer ?
#
loop_
_entity_poly.entity_id
_entity_poly.type
_entity_poly.pdbx_seq_one_letter_code
_entity_poly.pdbx_strand_id
1 'polypeptide(L)'
;LEGLRVGAVRARPGLPLAAHAPALGGALGRVPWQADGHATTIEGVTWLHPGSSCLPPLVEVPGAPLPLQRVVKPPDVDALWEWYLERGMEEADASWASVWPAAAALAAHLAAAPNEVHGQTVVELGAGLGVAGLTAAQVGASQVTLVDREPLALHCAMSTASLCGLTTAAACTGPTTERTVRAIVSDWGALPP
;
A
#
# COMPACT_ATOMS: atom_id res chain seq x y z
N LEU A 1 -17.54 -9.23 -9.32
CA LEU A 1 -17.53 -9.48 -7.85
C LEU A 1 -17.20 -10.95 -7.61
N GLU A 2 -15.92 -11.33 -7.66
CA GLU A 2 -15.41 -12.59 -7.10
C GLU A 2 -13.87 -12.54 -7.12
N GLY A 3 -13.24 -12.74 -5.96
CA GLY A 3 -11.96 -13.44 -5.93
C GLY A 3 -10.66 -12.70 -5.59
N LEU A 4 -10.58 -11.36 -5.57
CA LEU A 4 -9.30 -10.73 -5.16
C LEU A 4 -9.20 -10.68 -3.62
N ARG A 5 -8.67 -11.76 -3.04
CA ARG A 5 -8.17 -11.74 -1.66
C ARG A 5 -6.91 -10.88 -1.66
N VAL A 6 -7.01 -9.64 -1.17
CA VAL A 6 -5.84 -8.77 -0.93
C VAL A 6 -5.05 -9.39 0.22
N GLY A 7 -4.20 -10.35 -0.09
CA GLY A 7 -3.25 -10.94 0.86
C GLY A 7 -2.14 -9.94 1.14
N ALA A 8 -1.86 -9.69 2.42
CA ALA A 8 -0.67 -8.94 2.82
C ALA A 8 0.60 -9.63 2.31
N VAL A 9 1.57 -8.87 1.79
CA VAL A 9 2.91 -9.39 1.54
C VAL A 9 3.52 -9.77 2.89
N ARG A 10 3.69 -11.06 3.14
CA ARG A 10 4.37 -11.58 4.33
C ARG A 10 5.85 -11.17 4.25
N ALA A 11 6.34 -10.39 5.22
CA ALA A 11 7.78 -10.13 5.37
C ALA A 11 8.52 -11.44 5.77
N ARG A 12 9.73 -11.64 5.21
CA ARG A 12 10.38 -12.95 4.89
C ARG A 12 11.13 -13.65 6.07
N PRO A 13 11.56 -14.95 5.95
CA PRO A 13 12.63 -15.42 5.02
C PRO A 13 12.30 -16.68 4.17
N GLY A 14 12.82 -16.78 2.93
CA GLY A 14 13.23 -18.08 2.35
C GLY A 14 12.55 -18.69 1.11
N LEU A 15 11.92 -17.97 0.16
CA LEU A 15 11.44 -18.62 -1.08
C LEU A 15 11.84 -17.87 -2.36
N PRO A 16 12.47 -18.52 -3.35
CA PRO A 16 12.86 -17.90 -4.61
C PRO A 16 11.69 -17.89 -5.61
N LEU A 17 11.51 -16.77 -6.32
CA LEU A 17 10.81 -16.72 -7.60
C LEU A 17 11.83 -16.27 -8.65
N ALA A 18 12.09 -17.13 -9.64
CA ALA A 18 13.07 -16.91 -10.69
C ALA A 18 12.52 -16.07 -11.86
N ALA A 19 13.36 -15.11 -12.29
CA ALA A 19 13.65 -14.49 -13.60
C ALA A 19 12.58 -14.52 -14.72
N HIS A 20 12.27 -13.44 -15.45
CA HIS A 20 13.14 -12.44 -16.11
C HIS A 20 12.33 -11.17 -16.51
N ALA A 21 12.95 -9.98 -16.48
CA ALA A 21 13.02 -9.01 -17.61
C ALA A 21 13.83 -7.73 -17.22
N PRO A 22 14.58 -7.11 -18.17
CA PRO A 22 15.57 -6.05 -17.92
C PRO A 22 15.03 -4.60 -18.05
N ALA A 23 15.91 -3.65 -17.72
CA ALA A 23 15.76 -2.19 -17.56
C ALA A 23 15.16 -1.43 -18.79
N LEU A 24 14.56 -0.24 -18.67
CA LEU A 24 15.11 1.03 -18.15
C LEU A 24 14.02 2.15 -18.01
N GLY A 25 13.84 2.79 -16.84
CA GLY A 25 13.12 4.09 -16.63
C GLY A 25 13.98 5.17 -15.95
N GLY A 26 13.56 5.98 -14.96
CA GLY A 26 14.45 6.85 -14.14
C GLY A 26 13.69 7.85 -13.27
N ALA A 27 13.88 7.91 -11.95
CA ALA A 27 14.59 9.03 -11.28
C ALA A 27 15.28 8.65 -9.95
N LEU A 28 15.26 7.38 -9.55
CA LEU A 28 16.15 6.81 -8.54
C LEU A 28 17.22 6.01 -9.28
N GLY A 29 18.50 6.26 -9.01
CA GLY A 29 19.62 5.58 -9.68
C GLY A 29 19.37 4.07 -9.78
N ARG A 30 19.58 3.49 -10.97
CA ARG A 30 19.29 2.07 -11.24
C ARG A 30 20.07 1.18 -10.26
N VAL A 31 19.35 0.55 -9.35
CA VAL A 31 19.90 -0.50 -8.49
C VAL A 31 19.48 -1.84 -9.08
N PRO A 32 20.40 -2.65 -9.61
CA PRO A 32 20.06 -3.94 -10.16
C PRO A 32 19.54 -4.86 -9.05
N TRP A 33 18.38 -5.47 -9.29
CA TRP A 33 17.91 -6.62 -8.54
C TRP A 33 18.97 -7.73 -8.62
N GLN A 34 19.46 -8.21 -7.48
CA GLN A 34 20.37 -9.36 -7.43
C GLN A 34 19.52 -10.64 -7.38
N ALA A 35 19.81 -11.57 -8.29
CA ALA A 35 19.06 -12.81 -8.50
C ALA A 35 19.00 -13.73 -7.27
N ASP A 36 19.87 -13.44 -6.31
CA ASP A 36 20.15 -14.09 -5.05
C ASP A 36 19.01 -13.92 -4.02
N GLY A 37 17.97 -13.15 -4.36
CA GLY A 37 16.79 -12.96 -3.50
C GLY A 37 17.03 -12.02 -2.32
N HIS A 38 18.15 -11.31 -2.27
CA HIS A 38 18.42 -10.29 -1.26
C HIS A 38 18.03 -8.91 -1.78
N ALA A 39 17.13 -8.23 -1.05
CA ALA A 39 16.75 -6.86 -1.36
C ALA A 39 17.92 -5.93 -1.00
N THR A 40 18.47 -5.24 -2.00
CA THR A 40 19.55 -4.26 -1.79
C THR A 40 18.96 -3.00 -1.17
N THR A 41 19.38 -2.67 0.05
CA THR A 41 18.99 -1.42 0.72
C THR A 41 19.85 -0.27 0.21
N ILE A 42 19.24 0.72 -0.43
CA ILE A 42 19.89 2.00 -0.75
C ILE A 42 19.01 3.12 -0.20
N GLU A 43 19.60 4.04 0.57
CA GLU A 43 18.92 5.21 1.16
C GLU A 43 17.67 4.86 2.00
N GLY A 44 17.66 3.68 2.62
CA GLY A 44 16.53 3.20 3.43
C GLY A 44 15.36 2.64 2.62
N VAL A 45 15.47 2.58 1.28
CA VAL A 45 14.52 1.94 0.37
C VAL A 45 14.90 0.47 0.18
N THR A 46 13.91 -0.41 0.25
CA THR A 46 14.06 -1.86 0.08
C THR A 46 13.11 -2.35 -1.01
N TRP A 47 13.63 -3.00 -2.05
CA TRP A 47 12.81 -3.64 -3.08
C TRP A 47 12.12 -4.89 -2.52
N LEU A 48 10.79 -4.89 -2.52
CA LEU A 48 10.00 -6.03 -2.04
C LEU A 48 9.68 -7.00 -3.17
N HIS A 49 9.33 -6.44 -4.33
CA HIS A 49 8.89 -7.18 -5.51
C HIS A 49 9.34 -6.45 -6.78
N PRO A 50 9.99 -7.13 -7.75
CA PRO A 50 10.47 -6.48 -8.97
C PRO A 50 9.34 -6.13 -9.95
N GLY A 51 8.12 -6.60 -9.68
CA GLY A 51 6.98 -6.52 -10.60
C GLY A 51 6.73 -7.85 -11.30
N SER A 52 5.49 -8.07 -11.70
CA SER A 52 5.02 -9.24 -12.45
C SER A 52 3.84 -8.85 -13.32
N SER A 53 3.21 -9.82 -14.00
CA SER A 53 1.97 -9.58 -14.76
C SER A 53 0.80 -9.13 -13.88
N CYS A 54 0.81 -9.47 -12.58
CA CYS A 54 -0.31 -9.20 -11.66
C CYS A 54 -0.03 -8.12 -10.60
N LEU A 55 1.25 -7.75 -10.40
CA LEU A 55 1.63 -6.76 -9.39
C LEU A 55 2.70 -5.82 -9.96
N PRO A 56 2.61 -4.50 -9.74
CA PRO A 56 3.67 -3.59 -10.13
C PRO A 56 4.94 -3.85 -9.32
N PRO A 57 6.07 -3.26 -9.72
CA PRO A 57 7.24 -3.20 -8.86
C PRO A 57 6.86 -2.51 -7.55
N LEU A 58 7.29 -3.06 -6.41
CA LEU A 58 6.99 -2.53 -5.09
C LEU A 58 8.26 -2.34 -4.27
N VAL A 59 8.30 -1.22 -3.56
CA VAL A 59 9.34 -0.85 -2.62
C VAL A 59 8.75 -0.60 -1.23
N GLU A 60 9.53 -0.88 -0.20
CA GLU A 60 9.37 -0.37 1.14
C GLU A 60 10.25 0.86 1.29
N VAL A 61 9.68 1.99 1.69
CA VAL A 61 10.39 3.25 1.96
C VAL A 61 10.23 3.65 3.41
N PRO A 62 11.14 4.46 3.99
CA PRO A 62 10.91 5.11 5.28
C PRO A 62 9.61 5.93 5.23
N GLY A 63 8.79 5.86 6.27
CA GLY A 63 7.52 6.59 6.29
C GLY A 63 7.68 8.09 6.59
N ALA A 64 8.80 8.53 7.15
CA ALA A 64 9.02 9.94 7.48
C ALA A 64 8.79 10.88 6.27
N PRO A 65 8.13 12.04 6.45
CA PRO A 65 7.69 12.63 7.72
C PRO A 65 6.32 12.12 8.24
N LEU A 66 5.77 11.05 7.67
CA LEU A 66 4.51 10.47 8.11
C LEU A 66 4.65 9.81 9.50
N PRO A 67 3.56 9.69 10.26
CA PRO A 67 3.55 8.96 11.53
C PRO A 67 3.76 7.45 11.41
N LEU A 68 3.81 6.92 10.18
CA LEU A 68 4.08 5.51 9.90
C LEU A 68 5.59 5.25 9.84
N GLN A 69 6.04 4.09 10.31
CA GLN A 69 7.46 3.73 10.26
C GLN A 69 7.93 3.44 8.83
N ARG A 70 7.08 2.79 8.05
CA ARG A 70 7.34 2.34 6.68
C ARG A 70 6.10 2.54 5.81
N VAL A 71 6.31 2.65 4.50
CA VAL A 71 5.25 2.63 3.50
C VAL A 71 5.65 1.69 2.37
N VAL A 72 4.74 0.81 1.97
CA VAL A 72 4.85 0.02 0.74
C VAL A 72 4.15 0.77 -0.38
N LYS A 73 4.81 0.94 -1.51
CA LYS A 73 4.26 1.60 -2.70
C LYS A 73 5.05 1.21 -3.96
N PRO A 74 4.56 1.53 -5.17
CA PRO A 74 5.40 1.56 -6.35
C PRO A 74 6.57 2.55 -6.18
N PRO A 75 7.70 2.38 -6.89
CA PRO A 75 8.87 3.27 -6.77
C PRO A 75 8.50 4.75 -6.93
N ASP A 76 7.74 5.07 -7.97
CA ASP A 76 7.21 6.38 -8.29
C ASP A 76 6.03 6.22 -9.29
N VAL A 77 5.45 7.36 -9.67
CA VAL A 77 4.32 7.43 -10.62
C VAL A 77 4.75 6.95 -12.01
N ASP A 78 5.95 7.31 -12.46
CA ASP A 78 6.46 6.98 -13.79
C ASP A 78 6.65 5.46 -13.94
N ALA A 79 7.25 4.80 -12.94
CA ALA A 79 7.44 3.35 -12.93
C ALA A 79 6.10 2.58 -12.91
N LEU A 80 5.08 3.09 -12.21
CA LEU A 80 3.75 2.49 -12.23
C LEU A 80 3.07 2.71 -13.59
N TRP A 81 3.22 3.90 -14.17
CA TRP A 81 2.67 4.23 -15.49
C TRP A 81 3.29 3.36 -16.59
N GLU A 82 4.62 3.22 -16.61
CA GLU A 82 5.34 2.31 -17.51
C GLU A 82 4.79 0.88 -17.39
N TRP A 83 4.60 0.40 -16.16
CA TRP A 83 4.03 -0.93 -15.90
C TRP A 83 2.61 -1.09 -16.47
N TYR A 84 1.76 -0.06 -16.39
CA TYR A 84 0.42 -0.06 -17.00
C TYR A 84 0.47 -0.06 -18.52
N LEU A 85 1.32 0.78 -19.12
CA LEU A 85 1.46 0.87 -20.58
C LEU A 85 1.88 -0.46 -21.21
N GLU A 86 2.84 -1.15 -20.62
CA GLU A 86 3.26 -2.50 -21.05
C GLU A 86 2.12 -3.52 -21.07
N ARG A 87 1.04 -3.25 -20.33
CA ARG A 87 -0.15 -4.11 -20.20
C ARG A 87 -1.34 -3.60 -21.00
N GLY A 88 -1.16 -2.55 -21.79
CA GLY A 88 -2.25 -1.92 -22.56
C GLY A 88 -3.31 -1.25 -21.68
N MET A 89 -2.96 -0.85 -20.45
CA MET A 89 -3.85 -0.19 -19.50
C MET A 89 -3.70 1.33 -19.57
N GLU A 90 -3.96 1.92 -20.74
CA GLU A 90 -3.70 3.35 -21.01
C GLU A 90 -4.60 4.30 -20.21
N GLU A 91 -5.77 3.84 -19.74
CA GLU A 91 -6.71 4.63 -18.93
C GLU A 91 -6.48 4.48 -17.42
N ALA A 92 -5.46 3.72 -17.00
CA ALA A 92 -5.20 3.49 -15.58
C ALA A 92 -4.63 4.73 -14.89
N ASP A 93 -5.00 4.94 -13.64
CA ASP A 93 -4.50 6.09 -12.87
C ASP A 93 -3.26 5.68 -12.06
N ALA A 94 -2.11 6.26 -12.37
CA ALA A 94 -0.86 6.02 -11.64
C ALA A 94 -0.65 6.98 -10.46
N SER A 95 -1.54 7.97 -10.25
CA SER A 95 -1.36 9.02 -9.24
C SER A 95 -1.37 8.49 -7.79
N TRP A 96 -1.94 7.31 -7.55
CA TRP A 96 -1.94 6.66 -6.23
C TRP A 96 -0.56 6.11 -5.82
N ALA A 97 0.42 6.04 -6.72
CA ALA A 97 1.80 5.62 -6.38
C ALA A 97 2.52 6.57 -5.40
N SER A 98 1.94 7.75 -5.16
CA SER A 98 2.45 8.78 -4.25
C SER A 98 1.49 9.06 -3.11
N VAL A 99 2.04 9.44 -1.95
CA VAL A 99 1.24 9.93 -0.83
C VAL A 99 0.87 11.39 -1.12
N TRP A 100 -0.43 11.65 -1.22
CA TRP A 100 -0.94 13.00 -1.47
C TRP A 100 -0.73 13.91 -0.24
N PRO A 101 -0.39 15.20 -0.43
CA PRO A 101 -0.16 16.13 0.67
C PRO A 101 -1.34 16.22 1.67
N ALA A 102 -2.57 16.14 1.17
CA ALA A 102 -3.77 16.14 2.02
C ALA A 102 -3.83 14.90 2.92
N ALA A 103 -3.51 13.72 2.40
CA ALA A 103 -3.46 12.48 3.18
C ALA A 103 -2.35 12.53 4.24
N ALA A 104 -1.17 13.06 3.89
CA ALA A 104 -0.08 13.26 4.83
C ALA A 104 -0.45 14.24 5.96
N ALA A 105 -1.14 15.34 5.62
CA ALA A 105 -1.60 16.32 6.60
C ALA A 105 -2.66 15.74 7.54
N LEU A 106 -3.62 14.96 7.02
CA LEU A 106 -4.63 14.28 7.83
C LEU A 106 -3.98 13.26 8.77
N ALA A 107 -3.02 12.46 8.28
CA ALA A 107 -2.28 11.53 9.11
C ALA A 107 -1.53 12.26 10.25
N ALA A 108 -0.83 13.35 9.94
CA ALA A 108 -0.16 14.15 10.95
C ALA A 108 -1.13 14.73 12.00
N HIS A 109 -2.31 15.19 11.57
CA HIS A 109 -3.37 15.65 12.48
C HIS A 109 -3.85 14.55 13.42
N LEU A 110 -4.18 13.36 12.88
CA LEU A 110 -4.61 12.21 13.69
C LEU A 110 -3.55 11.75 14.68
N ALA A 111 -2.27 11.81 14.30
CA ALA A 111 -1.15 11.54 15.22
C ALA A 111 -1.03 12.57 16.35
N ALA A 112 -1.34 13.83 16.08
CA ALA A 112 -1.35 14.90 17.07
C ALA A 112 -2.60 14.89 17.96
N ALA A 113 -3.74 14.38 17.46
CA ALA A 113 -5.03 14.34 18.13
C ALA A 113 -5.62 12.92 18.21
N PRO A 114 -4.95 11.97 18.89
CA PRO A 114 -5.35 10.55 18.90
C PRO A 114 -6.75 10.32 19.47
N ASN A 115 -7.21 11.18 20.39
CA ASN A 115 -8.52 11.08 21.02
C ASN A 115 -9.70 11.23 20.05
N GLU A 116 -9.50 11.82 18.86
CA GLU A 116 -10.55 11.95 17.85
C GLU A 116 -10.99 10.60 17.28
N VAL A 117 -10.08 9.61 17.27
CA VAL A 117 -10.31 8.29 16.67
C VAL A 117 -10.10 7.14 17.65
N HIS A 118 -9.56 7.38 18.85
CA HIS A 118 -9.31 6.35 19.84
C HIS A 118 -10.59 5.55 20.19
N GLY A 119 -10.53 4.23 20.04
CA GLY A 119 -11.65 3.31 20.25
C GLY A 119 -12.71 3.33 19.15
N GLN A 120 -12.62 4.22 18.16
CA GLN A 120 -13.63 4.40 17.12
C GLN A 120 -13.46 3.40 15.97
N THR A 121 -14.57 3.12 15.29
CA THR A 121 -14.58 2.47 13.98
C THR A 121 -14.51 3.55 12.89
N VAL A 122 -13.46 3.49 12.08
CA VAL A 122 -13.13 4.51 11.07
C VAL A 122 -13.27 3.91 9.67
N VAL A 123 -13.76 4.71 8.73
CA VAL A 123 -13.76 4.39 7.30
C VAL A 123 -13.01 5.49 6.56
N GLU A 124 -12.03 5.12 5.73
CA GLU A 124 -11.31 6.03 4.84
C GLU A 124 -11.76 5.77 3.39
N LEU A 125 -12.27 6.80 2.72
CA LEU A 125 -12.72 6.73 1.33
C LEU A 125 -11.67 7.33 0.42
N GLY A 126 -11.38 6.67 -0.71
CA GLY A 126 -10.27 7.07 -1.58
C GLY A 126 -8.93 6.91 -0.86
N ALA A 127 -8.75 5.77 -0.18
CA ALA A 127 -7.65 5.54 0.73
C ALA A 127 -6.27 5.55 0.05
N GLY A 128 -6.16 5.19 -1.22
CA GLY A 128 -4.89 5.04 -1.93
C GLY A 128 -3.93 4.13 -1.17
N LEU A 129 -2.79 4.68 -0.74
CA LEU A 129 -1.79 3.99 0.10
C LEU A 129 -2.20 3.84 1.58
N GLY A 130 -3.38 4.36 1.96
CA GLY A 130 -4.02 4.19 3.26
C GLY A 130 -3.38 4.97 4.41
N VAL A 131 -2.55 5.97 4.12
CA VAL A 131 -1.68 6.59 5.15
C VAL A 131 -2.47 7.15 6.34
N ALA A 132 -3.59 7.85 6.10
CA ALA A 132 -4.37 8.44 7.19
C ALA A 132 -5.12 7.37 8.01
N GLY A 133 -5.77 6.41 7.37
CA GLY A 133 -6.46 5.32 8.06
C GLY A 133 -5.50 4.41 8.82
N LEU A 134 -4.33 4.12 8.26
CA LEU A 134 -3.29 3.35 8.97
C LEU A 134 -2.76 4.11 10.18
N THR A 135 -2.61 5.44 10.09
CA THR A 135 -2.29 6.25 11.28
C THR A 135 -3.42 6.21 12.30
N ALA A 136 -4.70 6.30 11.89
CA ALA A 136 -5.84 6.16 12.79
C ALA A 136 -5.77 4.83 13.57
N ALA A 137 -5.45 3.72 12.90
CA ALA A 137 -5.25 2.42 13.54
C ALA A 137 -4.08 2.42 14.54
N GLN A 138 -2.94 3.05 14.19
CA GLN A 138 -1.78 3.13 15.09
C GLN A 138 -2.08 3.90 16.37
N VAL A 139 -2.86 4.97 16.27
CA VAL A 139 -3.18 5.85 17.41
C VAL A 139 -4.38 5.38 18.24
N GLY A 140 -4.94 4.22 17.91
CA GLY A 140 -5.90 3.52 18.77
C GLY A 140 -7.32 3.44 18.24
N ALA A 141 -7.58 3.72 16.96
CA ALA A 141 -8.86 3.33 16.36
C ALA A 141 -9.08 1.81 16.56
N SER A 142 -10.29 1.43 16.97
CA SER A 142 -10.61 0.02 17.23
C SER A 142 -10.62 -0.79 15.94
N GLN A 143 -11.15 -0.18 14.87
CA GLN A 143 -11.20 -0.76 13.55
C GLN A 143 -11.08 0.33 12.48
N VAL A 144 -10.37 0.03 11.40
CA VAL A 144 -10.25 0.89 10.22
C VAL A 144 -10.61 0.10 8.97
N THR A 145 -11.48 0.66 8.13
CA THR A 145 -11.79 0.11 6.81
C THR A 145 -11.30 1.09 5.74
N LEU A 146 -10.33 0.65 4.94
CA LEU A 146 -9.80 1.37 3.80
C LEU A 146 -10.65 1.03 2.57
N VAL A 147 -11.13 2.06 1.87
CA VAL A 147 -11.95 1.89 0.67
C VAL A 147 -11.32 2.65 -0.48
N ASP A 148 -11.07 1.96 -1.58
CA ASP A 148 -10.56 2.56 -2.81
C ASP A 148 -11.07 1.82 -4.04
N ARG A 149 -11.06 2.47 -5.21
CA ARG A 149 -11.34 1.83 -6.49
C ARG A 149 -10.15 1.02 -6.98
N GLU A 150 -8.93 1.41 -6.59
CA GLU A 150 -7.67 0.83 -7.05
C GLU A 150 -7.24 -0.35 -6.15
N PRO A 151 -7.42 -1.61 -6.59
CA PRO A 151 -7.08 -2.79 -5.78
C PRO A 151 -5.57 -2.88 -5.48
N LEU A 152 -4.72 -2.41 -6.40
CA LEU A 152 -3.26 -2.41 -6.24
C LEU A 152 -2.81 -1.40 -5.16
N ALA A 153 -3.51 -0.28 -5.02
CA ALA A 153 -3.27 0.69 -3.95
C ALA A 153 -3.61 0.08 -2.58
N LEU A 154 -4.78 -0.57 -2.47
CA LEU A 154 -5.18 -1.26 -1.24
C LEU A 154 -4.24 -2.42 -0.88
N HIS A 155 -3.68 -3.13 -1.87
CA HIS A 155 -2.64 -4.13 -1.62
C HIS A 155 -1.39 -3.52 -0.98
N CYS A 156 -0.96 -2.36 -1.45
CA CYS A 156 0.15 -1.61 -0.86
C CYS A 156 -0.19 -1.14 0.57
N ALA A 157 -1.39 -0.62 0.80
CA ALA A 157 -1.85 -0.19 2.12
C ALA A 157 -1.90 -1.36 3.12
N MET A 158 -2.45 -2.52 2.73
CA MET A 158 -2.51 -3.71 3.59
C MET A 158 -1.13 -4.32 3.87
N SER A 159 -0.21 -4.22 2.92
CA SER A 159 1.20 -4.60 3.13
C SER A 159 1.89 -3.65 4.10
N THR A 160 1.63 -2.34 3.98
CA THR A 160 2.10 -1.32 4.92
C THR A 160 1.57 -1.56 6.33
N ALA A 161 0.28 -1.87 6.46
CA ALA A 161 -0.34 -2.21 7.75
C ALA A 161 0.40 -3.35 8.43
N SER A 162 0.67 -4.42 7.68
CA SER A 162 1.35 -5.62 8.18
C SER A 162 2.80 -5.33 8.59
N LEU A 163 3.54 -4.53 7.80
CA LEU A 163 4.91 -4.10 8.16
C LEU A 163 4.94 -3.20 9.40
N CYS A 164 3.89 -2.39 9.61
CA CYS A 164 3.76 -1.54 10.79
C CYS A 164 3.19 -2.29 12.02
N GLY A 165 3.01 -3.61 11.94
CA GLY A 165 2.51 -4.42 13.06
C GLY A 165 1.02 -4.24 13.37
N LEU A 166 0.24 -3.73 12.43
CA LEU A 166 -1.23 -3.65 12.56
C LEU A 166 -1.87 -4.99 12.21
N THR A 167 -2.97 -5.32 12.90
CA THR A 167 -3.72 -6.54 12.61
C THR A 167 -4.48 -6.35 11.31
N THR A 168 -4.30 -7.23 10.32
CA THR A 168 -5.06 -7.20 9.07
C THR A 168 -6.15 -8.28 9.06
N ALA A 169 -7.31 -7.95 8.52
CA ALA A 169 -8.42 -8.88 8.38
C ALA A 169 -9.13 -8.73 7.03
N ALA A 170 -9.79 -9.80 6.59
CA ALA A 170 -10.66 -9.74 5.42
C ALA A 170 -11.90 -8.88 5.72
N ALA A 171 -12.44 -8.23 4.68
CA ALA A 171 -13.58 -7.31 4.81
C ALA A 171 -14.81 -7.93 5.48
N CYS A 172 -15.08 -9.22 5.25
CA CYS A 172 -16.32 -9.89 5.66
C CYS A 172 -16.23 -10.74 6.94
N THR A 173 -15.16 -10.64 7.74
CA THR A 173 -15.03 -11.46 8.96
C THR A 173 -15.77 -10.84 10.16
N GLY A 174 -16.15 -11.67 11.14
CA GLY A 174 -16.87 -11.30 12.37
C GLY A 174 -16.08 -10.41 13.35
N PRO A 175 -16.35 -10.46 14.67
CA PRO A 175 -15.83 -9.47 15.62
C PRO A 175 -14.31 -9.33 15.54
N THR A 176 -13.84 -8.08 15.49
CA THR A 176 -12.42 -7.72 15.37
C THR A 176 -11.77 -7.52 16.72
N THR A 177 -10.45 -7.66 16.75
CA THR A 177 -9.61 -7.15 17.84
C THR A 177 -9.31 -5.67 17.63
N GLU A 178 -8.75 -4.99 18.63
CA GLU A 178 -8.29 -3.60 18.49
C GLU A 178 -7.24 -3.45 17.38
N ARG A 179 -7.17 -2.25 16.78
CA ARG A 179 -6.25 -1.88 15.70
C ARG A 179 -6.34 -2.78 14.47
N THR A 180 -7.55 -3.27 14.16
CA THR A 180 -7.77 -4.08 12.96
C THR A 180 -7.95 -3.19 11.73
N VAL A 181 -7.18 -3.46 10.68
CA VAL A 181 -7.29 -2.82 9.36
C VAL A 181 -7.92 -3.80 8.36
N ARG A 182 -8.90 -3.31 7.60
CA ARG A 182 -9.55 -4.01 6.50
C ARG A 182 -9.46 -3.17 5.23
N ALA A 183 -9.58 -3.82 4.07
CA ALA A 183 -9.65 -3.14 2.79
C ALA A 183 -10.84 -3.63 1.97
N ILE A 184 -11.53 -2.72 1.28
CA ILE A 184 -12.65 -2.98 0.38
C ILE A 184 -12.40 -2.27 -0.94
N VAL A 185 -12.44 -3.02 -2.04
CA VAL A 185 -12.43 -2.44 -3.39
C VAL A 185 -13.85 -1.98 -3.70
N SER A 186 -14.03 -0.69 -3.99
CA SER A 186 -15.33 -0.12 -4.37
C SER A 186 -15.15 0.97 -5.41
N ASP A 187 -15.84 0.81 -6.55
CA ASP A 187 -15.93 1.83 -7.59
C ASP A 187 -17.30 2.52 -7.49
N TRP A 188 -17.29 3.78 -7.04
CA TRP A 188 -18.48 4.60 -6.88
C TRP A 188 -19.05 5.09 -8.22
N GLY A 189 -18.22 5.19 -9.26
CA GLY A 189 -18.66 5.57 -10.60
C GLY A 189 -19.46 4.48 -11.30
N ALA A 190 -19.35 3.23 -10.84
CA ALA A 190 -20.07 2.08 -11.37
C ALA A 190 -21.40 1.80 -10.64
N LEU A 191 -21.79 2.64 -9.66
CA LEU A 191 -23.08 2.48 -8.98
C LEU A 191 -24.23 2.88 -9.93
N PRO A 192 -25.32 2.08 -9.98
CA PRO A 192 -26.50 2.47 -10.72
C PRO A 192 -27.08 3.79 -10.14
N PRO A 193 -27.66 4.65 -11.00
CA PRO A 193 -28.23 5.93 -10.60
C PRO A 193 -29.41 5.79 -9.63
#